data_AF-A0A6M8FY32-F1
#
_entry.id   AF-A0A6M8FY32-F1
#
_cell.length_a   1.000
_cell.length_b   1.000
_cell.length_c   1.000
_cell.angle_alpha   90.00
_cell.angle_beta   90.00
_cell.angle_gamma   90.00
#
_symmetry.space_group_name_H-M   'P 1'
#
loop_
_entity.id
_entity.type
_entity.pdbx_description
1 polymer ?
#
loop_
_entity_poly.entity_id
_entity_poly.type
_entity_poly.pdbx_seq_one_letter_code
_entity_poly.pdbx_strand_id
1 'polypeptide(L)'
;MPQPTCSPTRSASSRVSAVSGRALLSFAGGHYGICPERANATPSDSRTKRFHRAKWASGGALLLAAALGLPGCTPNSNTGTTNVISDISFGGRTHRPSDCFSDEPSNPPRNCSAAELESLRFAELGTEINASPLGAGSCRQASINFGDGSPTQVFFNQRLDGLFLVNHTYNGWPGKKLVRVNSQVDCLGSVSKDIAVGIGPDGREDFRFGFCVGPQCQVPVTTTVCIPVVSPTGPMPDIRRGSGVRITTNGRTIDYGSGHVFDASGDPSVLTPAGYLFTDRRKFSLVYRIGSQSIQGEAGSVSFIANQTAPLEICMNDNPSLLTDNRGNMLLTITVNERSAQ
;
A
#
# COMPACT_ATOMS: atom_id res chain seq x y z
N MET A 1 -28.35 -31.41 -52.70
CA MET A 1 -27.79 -30.45 -51.72
C MET A 1 -28.95 -29.75 -51.03
N PRO A 2 -29.23 -30.04 -49.75
CA PRO A 2 -30.40 -29.51 -49.06
C PRO A 2 -30.12 -28.17 -48.37
N GLN A 3 -31.18 -27.36 -48.27
CA GLN A 3 -31.27 -26.04 -47.62
C GLN A 3 -31.15 -26.11 -46.08
N PRO A 4 -30.81 -25.00 -45.40
CA PRO A 4 -30.61 -24.97 -43.96
C PRO A 4 -31.95 -24.88 -43.20
N THR A 5 -32.06 -25.61 -42.10
CA THR A 5 -33.16 -25.56 -41.15
C THR A 5 -32.78 -24.72 -39.93
N CYS A 6 -33.57 -23.69 -39.62
CA CYS A 6 -33.54 -22.98 -38.34
C CYS A 6 -34.32 -23.79 -37.29
N SER A 7 -33.74 -23.96 -36.10
CA SER A 7 -34.41 -24.52 -34.92
C SER A 7 -34.75 -23.43 -33.90
N PRO A 8 -35.90 -23.49 -33.21
CA PRO A 8 -36.37 -22.45 -32.30
C PRO A 8 -35.90 -22.63 -30.84
N THR A 9 -35.99 -21.49 -30.16
CA THR A 9 -35.70 -21.13 -28.77
C THR A 9 -36.40 -22.01 -27.72
N ARG A 10 -35.66 -22.45 -26.69
CA ARG A 10 -36.24 -23.06 -25.47
C ARG A 10 -36.65 -21.98 -24.46
N SER A 11 -37.94 -22.00 -24.13
CA SER A 11 -38.59 -21.24 -23.06
C SER A 11 -38.34 -21.90 -21.69
N ALA A 12 -38.04 -21.09 -20.68
CA ALA A 12 -37.90 -21.50 -19.29
C ALA A 12 -39.27 -21.68 -18.63
N SER A 13 -39.50 -22.87 -18.09
CA SER A 13 -40.68 -23.21 -17.30
C SER A 13 -40.53 -22.69 -15.87
N SER A 14 -41.39 -21.75 -15.47
CA SER A 14 -41.59 -21.36 -14.08
C SER A 14 -42.78 -22.14 -13.51
N ARG A 15 -42.60 -22.80 -12.36
CA ARG A 15 -43.69 -23.37 -11.57
C ARG A 15 -44.05 -22.41 -10.44
N VAL A 16 -45.34 -22.10 -10.37
CA VAL A 16 -46.03 -21.39 -9.29
C VAL A 16 -46.89 -22.41 -8.52
N SER A 17 -46.88 -22.33 -7.18
CA SER A 17 -47.99 -22.62 -6.23
C SER A 17 -47.39 -22.77 -4.82
N ALA A 18 -47.96 -22.33 -3.70
CA ALA A 18 -49.13 -21.52 -3.35
C ALA A 18 -48.88 -20.99 -1.92
N VAL A 19 -49.06 -19.69 -1.63
CA VAL A 19 -50.16 -19.05 -0.86
C VAL A 19 -50.45 -19.60 0.55
N SER A 20 -50.16 -18.77 1.57
CA SER A 20 -51.00 -18.41 2.75
C SER A 20 -50.07 -17.74 3.78
N GLY A 21 -50.27 -16.57 4.40
CA GLY A 21 -51.32 -15.57 4.48
C GLY A 21 -50.91 -14.56 5.58
N ARG A 22 -51.19 -13.26 5.37
CA ARG A 22 -51.28 -12.06 6.28
C ARG A 22 -50.69 -12.14 7.71
N ALA A 23 -50.03 -11.12 8.25
CA ALA A 23 -50.52 -9.74 8.37
C ALA A 23 -49.41 -8.69 8.65
N LEU A 24 -49.63 -7.48 8.12
CA LEU A 24 -48.98 -6.23 8.51
C LEU A 24 -49.52 -5.72 9.85
N LEU A 25 -48.64 -5.18 10.69
CA LEU A 25 -48.97 -4.09 11.62
C LEU A 25 -47.70 -3.25 11.89
N SER A 26 -47.77 -2.01 11.42
CA SER A 26 -46.88 -0.90 11.78
C SER A 26 -47.29 -0.36 13.15
N PHE A 27 -46.34 0.01 14.02
CA PHE A 27 -46.50 1.12 14.96
C PHE A 27 -45.14 1.72 15.34
N ALA A 28 -45.14 3.04 15.48
CA ALA A 28 -44.03 3.89 15.84
C ALA A 28 -43.96 4.14 17.35
N GLY A 29 -42.73 4.45 17.83
CA GLY A 29 -42.48 5.42 18.90
C GLY A 29 -42.44 4.91 20.35
N GLY A 30 -41.49 5.45 21.13
CA GLY A 30 -41.68 5.66 22.57
C GLY A 30 -40.53 5.25 23.49
N HIS A 31 -39.96 6.23 24.18
CA HIS A 31 -38.87 6.19 25.17
C HIS A 31 -39.21 5.58 26.55
N TYR A 32 -38.13 5.37 27.32
CA TYR A 32 -37.93 5.32 28.80
C TYR A 32 -38.00 3.97 29.51
N GLY A 33 -37.02 3.75 30.41
CA GLY A 33 -37.14 2.78 31.51
C GLY A 33 -35.82 2.25 32.07
N ILE A 34 -35.28 2.93 33.07
CA ILE A 34 -34.17 2.52 33.94
C ILE A 34 -34.67 1.52 34.98
N CYS A 35 -33.93 0.43 35.28
CA CYS A 35 -33.46 0.08 36.64
C CYS A 35 -32.67 -1.25 36.68
N PRO A 36 -31.74 -1.42 37.65
CA PRO A 36 -30.74 -2.49 37.70
C PRO A 36 -31.05 -3.55 38.76
N GLU A 37 -30.39 -4.71 38.67
CA GLU A 37 -30.29 -5.62 39.83
C GLU A 37 -28.87 -6.19 40.03
N ARG A 38 -28.42 -5.98 41.27
CA ARG A 38 -27.37 -6.66 42.05
C ARG A 38 -27.44 -8.18 41.95
N ALA A 39 -26.50 -8.99 42.41
CA ALA A 39 -25.08 -8.95 42.75
C ALA A 39 -24.76 -10.41 43.10
N ASN A 40 -23.53 -10.89 42.86
CA ASN A 40 -22.87 -11.78 43.81
C ASN A 40 -21.36 -11.81 43.54
N ALA A 41 -20.63 -11.34 44.53
CA ALA A 41 -19.18 -11.45 44.68
C ALA A 41 -18.83 -12.82 45.27
N THR A 42 -17.65 -13.39 45.03
CA THR A 42 -16.41 -13.20 45.81
C THR A 42 -15.39 -14.29 45.33
N PRO A 43 -14.13 -14.37 45.83
CA PRO A 43 -13.02 -13.50 45.45
C PRO A 43 -11.77 -14.31 45.04
N SER A 44 -10.84 -13.72 44.27
CA SER A 44 -9.44 -14.12 44.43
C SER A 44 -8.47 -12.95 44.26
N ASP A 45 -7.56 -12.97 45.22
CA ASP A 45 -6.53 -12.03 45.57
C ASP A 45 -5.42 -11.94 44.50
N SER A 46 -4.98 -10.73 44.16
CA SER A 46 -3.55 -10.42 44.03
C SER A 46 -3.28 -8.95 43.63
N ARG A 47 -2.75 -8.21 44.61
CA ARG A 47 -1.73 -7.15 44.50
C ARG A 47 -1.77 -6.24 43.27
N THR A 48 -2.46 -5.11 43.39
CA THR A 48 -2.24 -3.94 42.52
C THR A 48 -1.23 -2.98 43.16
N LYS A 49 -0.14 -2.71 42.43
CA LYS A 49 0.83 -1.65 42.74
C LYS A 49 0.14 -0.28 42.62
N ARG A 50 0.30 0.55 43.66
CA ARG A 50 -0.03 1.98 43.64
C ARG A 50 0.76 2.69 42.55
N PHE A 51 0.07 3.22 41.54
CA PHE A 51 0.59 4.32 40.72
C PHE A 51 -0.11 5.61 41.14
N HIS A 52 0.70 6.58 41.55
CA HIS A 52 0.26 7.93 41.87
C HIS A 52 -0.37 8.57 40.63
N ARG A 53 -1.65 8.94 40.71
CA ARG A 53 -2.28 9.89 39.79
C ARG A 53 -1.71 11.28 40.05
N ALA A 54 -0.76 11.70 39.24
CA ALA A 54 -0.40 13.11 39.13
C ALA A 54 -1.52 13.84 38.35
N LYS A 55 -2.22 14.75 39.01
CA LYS A 55 -3.09 15.75 38.38
C LYS A 55 -2.20 16.67 37.55
N TRP A 56 -2.32 16.59 36.22
CA TRP A 56 -1.77 17.61 35.34
C TRP A 56 -2.75 18.77 35.27
N ALA A 57 -2.32 19.92 35.78
CA ALA A 57 -3.01 21.19 35.60
C ALA A 57 -2.91 21.60 34.12
N SER A 58 -4.06 21.86 33.51
CA SER A 58 -4.20 22.52 32.22
C SER A 58 -3.75 23.98 32.33
N GLY A 59 -2.45 24.22 32.15
CA GLY A 59 -1.90 25.56 31.94
C GLY A 59 -2.04 25.93 30.46
N GLY A 60 -2.92 26.87 30.16
CA GLY A 60 -3.01 27.49 28.84
C GLY A 60 -1.74 28.27 28.54
N ALA A 61 -0.86 27.70 27.72
CA ALA A 61 0.29 28.40 27.17
C ALA A 61 -0.20 29.27 26.00
N LEU A 62 -0.27 30.57 26.25
CA LEU A 62 -0.41 31.60 25.24
C LEU A 62 0.86 31.56 24.36
N LEU A 63 0.75 31.02 23.15
CA LEU A 63 1.80 31.07 22.14
C LEU A 63 1.93 32.52 21.64
N LEU A 64 2.80 33.30 22.29
CA LEU A 64 3.34 34.52 21.72
C LEU A 64 4.22 34.12 20.53
N ALA A 65 3.69 34.26 19.31
CA ALA A 65 4.50 34.25 18.10
C ALA A 65 5.35 35.52 18.08
N ALA A 66 6.53 35.47 18.70
CA ALA A 66 7.56 36.47 18.48
C ALA A 66 8.07 36.30 17.05
N ALA A 67 7.54 37.11 16.13
CA ALA A 67 8.13 37.34 14.82
C ALA A 67 9.49 38.03 15.05
N LEU A 68 10.53 37.23 15.26
CA LEU A 68 11.90 37.68 15.14
C LEU A 68 12.12 38.03 13.66
N GLY A 69 11.87 39.28 13.30
CA GLY A 69 12.28 39.84 12.03
C GLY A 69 13.80 39.79 11.98
N LEU A 70 14.33 38.80 11.25
CA LEU A 70 15.74 38.76 10.89
C LEU A 70 16.06 40.03 10.08
N PRO A 71 16.89 40.95 10.59
CA PRO A 71 17.30 42.13 9.86
C PRO A 71 18.32 41.67 8.81
N GLY A 72 17.91 41.61 7.54
CA GLY A 72 18.83 41.22 6.46
C GLY A 72 18.20 41.04 5.07
N CYS A 73 16.89 40.86 4.96
CA CYS A 73 16.24 40.74 3.66
C CYS A 73 15.63 42.07 3.22
N THR A 74 16.45 43.08 2.93
CA THR A 74 15.98 44.23 2.15
C THR A 74 15.86 43.80 0.69
N PRO A 75 14.67 43.80 0.07
CA PRO A 75 14.52 43.50 -1.34
C PRO A 75 15.23 44.60 -2.12
N ASN A 76 16.39 44.26 -2.70
CA ASN A 76 17.13 45.16 -3.55
C ASN A 76 16.30 45.36 -4.82
N SER A 77 15.75 46.56 -5.00
CA SER A 77 14.69 46.89 -5.97
C SER A 77 15.16 47.02 -7.42
N ASN A 78 16.25 46.36 -7.81
CA ASN A 78 16.70 46.23 -9.21
C ASN A 78 16.46 44.79 -9.69
N THR A 79 15.18 44.41 -9.65
CA THR A 79 14.46 43.31 -10.33
C THR A 79 15.25 42.06 -10.77
N GLY A 80 16.14 41.54 -9.92
CA GLY A 80 16.58 40.16 -10.03
C GLY A 80 15.45 39.25 -9.57
N THR A 81 14.88 38.45 -10.46
CA THR A 81 13.96 37.38 -10.08
C THR A 81 14.67 36.46 -9.09
N THR A 82 14.14 36.35 -7.87
CA THR A 82 14.68 35.41 -6.87
C THR A 82 14.67 34.01 -7.44
N ASN A 83 15.82 33.34 -7.45
CA ASN A 83 15.93 31.96 -7.88
C ASN A 83 15.18 31.07 -6.88
N VAL A 84 14.06 30.46 -7.28
CA VAL A 84 13.21 29.68 -6.37
C VAL A 84 12.56 28.50 -7.10
N ILE A 85 12.65 27.31 -6.50
CA ILE A 85 11.88 26.12 -6.90
C ILE A 85 10.53 26.19 -6.18
N SER A 86 9.44 26.18 -6.94
CA SER A 86 8.08 26.33 -6.39
C SER A 86 7.14 25.17 -6.68
N ASP A 87 7.40 24.35 -7.71
CA ASP A 87 6.62 23.14 -7.98
C ASP A 87 7.45 22.09 -8.75
N ILE A 88 6.84 20.94 -9.00
CA ILE A 88 7.31 19.90 -9.91
C ILE A 88 6.14 19.42 -10.77
N SER A 89 6.35 19.40 -12.09
CA SER A 89 5.45 18.74 -13.03
C SER A 89 6.01 17.40 -13.47
N PHE A 90 5.12 16.50 -13.89
CA PHE A 90 5.49 15.25 -14.51
C PHE A 90 4.98 15.26 -15.95
N GLY A 91 5.80 14.79 -16.88
CA GLY A 91 5.46 14.61 -18.29
C GLY A 91 5.80 13.20 -18.77
N GLY A 92 5.37 12.89 -20.01
CA GLY A 92 5.36 11.53 -20.55
C GLY A 92 3.95 10.93 -20.50
N ARG A 93 3.79 9.64 -20.80
CA ARG A 93 2.51 8.89 -20.67
C ARG A 93 2.13 8.70 -19.20
N THR A 94 2.14 9.77 -18.42
CA THR A 94 1.96 9.78 -16.97
C THR A 94 0.52 10.01 -16.55
N HIS A 95 -0.42 9.84 -17.48
CA HIS A 95 -1.84 9.87 -17.18
C HIS A 95 -2.34 8.45 -17.14
N ARG A 96 -2.90 8.05 -15.99
CA ARG A 96 -3.68 6.82 -15.91
C ARG A 96 -4.76 6.89 -17.01
N PRO A 97 -4.95 5.83 -17.82
CA PRO A 97 -6.16 5.70 -18.62
C PRO A 97 -7.34 5.91 -17.70
N SER A 98 -8.00 7.03 -17.89
CA SER A 98 -9.08 7.49 -17.03
C SER A 98 -10.21 7.90 -17.92
N ASP A 99 -11.42 7.79 -17.40
CA ASP A 99 -12.63 8.25 -18.09
C ASP A 99 -12.59 9.76 -18.41
N CYS A 100 -11.61 10.51 -17.87
CA CYS A 100 -11.30 11.89 -18.26
C CYS A 100 -10.77 12.00 -19.69
N PHE A 101 -10.03 10.98 -20.13
CA PHE A 101 -9.38 10.89 -21.43
C PHE A 101 -9.79 9.56 -22.05
N SER A 102 -11.05 9.46 -22.51
CA SER A 102 -11.43 8.31 -23.32
C SER A 102 -10.79 8.46 -24.69
N ASP A 103 -9.94 7.50 -25.07
CA ASP A 103 -9.49 7.34 -26.46
C ASP A 103 -10.63 6.93 -27.41
N GLU A 104 -11.83 6.67 -26.86
CA GLU A 104 -13.03 6.32 -27.61
C GLU A 104 -13.75 7.60 -28.11
N PRO A 105 -13.87 7.81 -29.43
CA PRO A 105 -14.44 9.03 -30.00
C PRO A 105 -15.94 9.24 -29.71
N SER A 106 -16.62 8.22 -29.18
CA SER A 106 -18.05 8.25 -28.83
C SER A 106 -18.34 8.81 -27.44
N ASN A 107 -17.34 8.93 -26.56
CA ASN A 107 -17.52 9.46 -25.21
C ASN A 107 -17.01 10.90 -25.12
N PRO A 108 -17.89 11.89 -24.84
CA PRO A 108 -17.43 13.25 -24.65
C PRO A 108 -16.49 13.31 -23.43
N PRO A 109 -15.36 14.06 -23.51
CA PRO A 109 -14.44 14.21 -22.39
C PRO A 109 -15.20 14.65 -21.14
N ARG A 110 -15.05 13.93 -20.03
CA ARG A 110 -15.57 14.42 -18.74
C ARG A 110 -14.72 15.59 -18.30
N ASN A 111 -15.38 16.66 -17.82
CA ASN A 111 -14.71 17.76 -17.13
C ASN A 111 -14.15 17.23 -15.80
N CYS A 112 -12.87 16.85 -15.81
CA CYS A 112 -12.19 16.44 -14.60
C CYS A 112 -11.74 17.68 -13.81
N SER A 113 -11.95 17.64 -12.51
CA SER A 113 -11.45 18.65 -11.60
C SER A 113 -9.93 18.70 -11.62
N ALA A 114 -9.35 19.85 -11.26
CA ALA A 114 -7.90 19.99 -11.12
C ALA A 114 -7.31 18.94 -10.14
N ALA A 115 -8.07 18.56 -9.10
CA ALA A 115 -7.70 17.52 -8.15
C ALA A 115 -7.69 16.12 -8.79
N GLU A 116 -8.64 15.83 -9.67
CA GLU A 116 -8.65 14.57 -10.43
C GLU A 116 -7.47 14.53 -11.40
N LEU A 117 -7.21 15.59 -12.16
CA LEU A 117 -6.05 15.68 -13.06
C LEU A 117 -4.72 15.53 -12.31
N GLU A 118 -4.60 16.11 -11.12
CA GLU A 118 -3.46 15.91 -10.21
C GLU A 118 -3.37 14.46 -9.70
N SER A 119 -4.50 13.81 -9.42
CA SER A 119 -4.55 12.40 -9.00
C SER A 119 -4.22 11.41 -10.12
N LEU A 120 -4.25 11.85 -11.38
CA LEU A 120 -3.89 11.05 -12.54
C LEU A 120 -2.39 10.93 -12.75
N ARG A 121 -1.54 11.56 -11.91
CA ARG A 121 -0.08 11.42 -11.93
C ARG A 121 0.29 9.95 -11.68
N PHE A 122 0.54 9.26 -12.78
CA PHE A 122 0.81 7.84 -12.83
C PHE A 122 2.17 7.60 -13.48
N ALA A 123 2.93 6.64 -12.99
CA ALA A 123 4.10 6.12 -13.69
C ALA A 123 3.94 4.61 -13.87
N GLU A 124 4.10 4.16 -15.10
CA GLU A 124 4.14 2.74 -15.42
C GLU A 124 5.52 2.18 -15.04
N LEU A 125 5.55 1.08 -14.29
CA LEU A 125 6.79 0.38 -13.96
C LEU A 125 7.54 -0.02 -15.24
N GLY A 126 8.86 0.16 -15.22
CA GLY A 126 9.74 -0.10 -16.36
C GLY A 126 9.67 0.94 -17.48
N THR A 127 8.80 1.95 -17.38
CA THR A 127 8.68 3.03 -18.36
C THR A 127 9.33 4.31 -17.84
N GLU A 128 10.02 5.02 -18.73
CA GLU A 128 10.62 6.33 -18.42
C GLU A 128 9.54 7.38 -18.18
N ILE A 129 9.72 8.16 -17.12
CA ILE A 129 8.94 9.36 -16.82
C ILE A 129 9.86 10.58 -16.77
N ASN A 130 9.30 11.75 -17.06
CA ASN A 130 10.04 13.00 -17.01
C ASN A 130 9.49 13.85 -15.87
N ALA A 131 10.36 14.27 -14.96
CA ALA A 131 10.06 15.26 -13.95
C ALA A 131 10.64 16.62 -14.35
N SER A 132 9.86 17.69 -14.23
CA SER A 132 10.32 19.05 -14.49
C SER A 132 10.12 19.92 -13.25
N PRO A 133 11.21 20.24 -12.51
CA PRO A 133 11.19 21.26 -11.48
C PRO A 133 10.77 22.61 -12.07
N LEU A 134 9.78 23.26 -11.48
CA LEU A 134 9.24 24.54 -11.92
C LEU A 134 9.58 25.64 -10.91
N GLY A 135 9.76 26.86 -11.40
CA GLY A 135 10.12 27.98 -10.55
C GLY A 135 10.47 29.26 -11.30
N ALA A 136 11.21 30.14 -10.63
CA ALA A 136 11.73 31.37 -11.22
C ALA A 136 13.26 31.40 -11.14
N GLY A 137 13.91 31.97 -12.15
CA GLY A 137 15.36 32.14 -12.19
C GLY A 137 16.13 30.86 -12.50
N SER A 138 17.36 30.75 -11.99
CA SER A 138 18.27 29.62 -12.23
C SER A 138 18.80 29.02 -10.94
N CYS A 139 18.84 27.70 -10.83
CA CYS A 139 19.55 27.00 -9.76
C CYS A 139 20.96 26.64 -10.22
N ARG A 140 22.00 27.02 -9.46
CA ARG A 140 23.36 26.51 -9.68
C ARG A 140 23.43 25.02 -9.37
N GLN A 141 22.73 24.57 -8.33
CA GLN A 141 22.65 23.17 -7.96
C GLN A 141 21.34 22.85 -7.25
N ALA A 142 20.70 21.76 -7.64
CA ALA A 142 19.55 21.21 -6.95
C ALA A 142 19.53 19.68 -7.12
N SER A 143 18.64 19.01 -6.39
CA SER A 143 18.55 17.56 -6.37
C SER A 143 17.10 17.08 -6.39
N ILE A 144 16.88 15.91 -6.97
CA ILE A 144 15.58 15.23 -7.00
C ILE A 144 15.71 13.79 -6.54
N ASN A 145 14.80 13.39 -5.66
CA ASN A 145 14.64 12.04 -5.15
C ASN A 145 13.25 11.55 -5.55
N PHE A 146 13.17 10.45 -6.30
CA PHE A 146 11.91 9.91 -6.82
C PHE A 146 11.11 9.09 -5.80
N GLY A 147 11.67 8.89 -4.60
CA GLY A 147 10.95 8.26 -3.50
C GLY A 147 10.75 6.76 -3.67
N ASP A 148 11.57 6.08 -4.45
CA ASP A 148 11.56 4.62 -4.68
C ASP A 148 12.86 3.92 -4.22
N GLY A 149 13.76 4.67 -3.57
CA GLY A 149 15.06 4.17 -3.10
C GLY A 149 16.19 4.30 -4.10
N SER A 150 15.92 4.76 -5.33
CA SER A 150 16.97 5.11 -6.28
C SER A 150 17.89 6.22 -5.74
N PRO A 151 19.15 6.29 -6.20
CA PRO A 151 20.05 7.39 -5.87
C PRO A 151 19.43 8.74 -6.21
N THR A 152 19.61 9.71 -5.33
CA THR A 152 19.19 11.09 -5.58
C THR A 152 19.97 11.65 -6.77
N GLN A 153 19.25 12.17 -7.77
CA GLN A 153 19.86 12.78 -8.94
C GLN A 153 20.17 14.26 -8.64
N VAL A 154 21.36 14.71 -9.00
CA VAL A 154 21.81 16.11 -8.81
C VAL A 154 21.97 16.76 -10.17
N PHE A 155 21.46 17.97 -10.32
CA PHE A 155 21.55 18.73 -11.56
C PHE A 155 22.08 20.14 -11.31
N PHE A 156 22.74 20.70 -12.33
CA PHE A 156 23.53 21.93 -12.23
C PHE A 156 23.12 22.96 -13.27
N ASN A 157 23.21 24.24 -12.90
CA ASN A 157 23.00 25.39 -13.78
C ASN A 157 21.70 25.33 -14.60
N GLN A 158 20.59 24.96 -13.94
CA GLN A 158 19.30 24.79 -14.61
C GLN A 158 18.43 26.03 -14.46
N ARG A 159 17.82 26.43 -15.57
CA ARG A 159 16.78 27.46 -15.61
C ARG A 159 15.44 26.84 -15.20
N LEU A 160 14.78 27.42 -14.20
CA LEU A 160 13.51 26.94 -13.66
C LEU A 160 12.28 27.46 -14.45
N ASP A 161 12.51 28.42 -15.35
CA ASP A 161 11.53 28.98 -16.30
C ASP A 161 11.54 28.27 -17.67
N GLY A 162 12.41 27.26 -17.84
CA GLY A 162 12.58 26.51 -19.07
C GLY A 162 12.11 25.05 -19.00
N LEU A 163 12.16 24.36 -20.13
CA LEU A 163 11.88 22.92 -20.23
C LEU A 163 13.12 22.12 -19.80
N PHE A 164 13.38 22.06 -18.50
CA PHE A 164 14.35 21.12 -17.92
C PHE A 164 13.64 19.84 -17.49
N LEU A 165 14.13 18.69 -17.96
CA LEU A 165 13.56 17.38 -17.66
C LEU A 165 14.59 16.51 -16.96
N VAL A 166 14.15 15.82 -15.91
CA VAL A 166 14.88 14.77 -15.23
C VAL A 166 14.17 13.45 -15.49
N ASN A 167 14.85 12.55 -16.20
CA ASN A 167 14.31 11.26 -16.56
C ASN A 167 14.47 10.26 -15.40
N HIS A 168 13.48 9.39 -15.23
CA HIS A 168 13.51 8.34 -14.23
C HIS A 168 12.67 7.13 -14.65
N THR A 169 13.10 5.94 -14.25
CA THR A 169 12.35 4.71 -14.48
C THR A 169 12.14 4.00 -13.15
N TYR A 170 10.88 3.79 -12.77
CA TYR A 170 10.55 3.01 -11.59
C TYR A 170 10.64 1.52 -11.91
N ASN A 171 11.53 0.80 -11.23
CA ASN A 171 11.71 -0.65 -11.41
C ASN A 171 11.35 -1.46 -10.15
N GLY A 172 10.81 -0.80 -9.13
CA GLY A 172 10.57 -1.39 -7.82
C GLY A 172 9.12 -1.72 -7.53
N TRP A 173 8.75 -1.57 -6.26
CA TRP A 173 7.38 -1.83 -5.81
C TRP A 173 6.39 -0.84 -6.44
N PRO A 174 5.23 -1.29 -6.93
CA PRO A 174 4.14 -0.38 -7.27
C PRO A 174 3.58 0.27 -5.99
N GLY A 175 2.74 1.28 -6.17
CA GLY A 175 2.11 2.08 -5.12
C GLY A 175 2.59 3.52 -5.09
N LYS A 176 2.24 4.24 -4.02
CA LYS A 176 2.48 5.69 -3.90
C LYS A 176 3.93 5.99 -3.54
N LYS A 177 4.54 6.92 -4.27
CA LYS A 177 5.86 7.51 -4.00
C LYS A 177 5.73 8.99 -3.71
N LEU A 178 6.72 9.54 -3.01
CA LEU A 178 6.84 10.97 -2.75
C LEU A 178 8.12 11.48 -3.42
N VAL A 179 7.95 12.16 -4.55
CA VAL A 179 9.05 12.80 -5.27
C VAL A 179 9.40 14.10 -4.55
N ARG A 180 10.69 14.31 -4.24
CA ARG A 180 11.18 15.49 -3.52
C ARG A 180 12.23 16.19 -4.36
N VAL A 181 12.06 17.49 -4.56
CA VAL A 181 13.06 18.38 -5.16
C VAL A 181 13.58 19.31 -4.08
N ASN A 182 14.89 19.34 -3.88
CA ASN A 182 15.54 20.21 -2.91
C ASN A 182 16.52 21.13 -3.62
N SER A 183 16.38 22.43 -3.39
CA SER A 183 17.42 23.41 -3.72
C SER A 183 18.68 23.13 -2.89
N GLN A 184 19.85 23.39 -3.48
CA GLN A 184 21.13 23.23 -2.79
C GLN A 184 21.97 24.51 -2.88
N VAL A 185 22.12 25.09 -4.08
CA VAL A 185 23.01 26.23 -4.31
C VAL A 185 22.42 27.25 -5.26
N ASP A 186 22.48 28.53 -4.86
CA ASP A 186 22.00 29.71 -5.59
C ASP A 186 20.52 29.68 -5.99
N CYS A 187 19.70 28.90 -5.29
CA CYS A 187 18.25 28.97 -5.35
C CYS A 187 17.62 28.55 -4.03
N LEU A 188 16.37 28.96 -3.82
CA LEU A 188 15.58 28.68 -2.62
C LEU A 188 14.47 27.66 -2.92
N GLY A 189 13.87 27.14 -1.87
CA GLY A 189 12.66 26.31 -1.95
C GLY A 189 12.94 24.81 -1.98
N SER A 190 11.97 24.07 -1.47
CA SER A 190 11.90 22.62 -1.55
C SER A 190 10.45 22.24 -1.83
N VAL A 191 10.28 21.20 -2.62
CA VAL A 191 9.03 20.86 -3.27
C VAL A 191 8.86 19.37 -3.14
N SER A 192 7.65 18.90 -2.85
CA SER A 192 7.36 17.49 -2.73
C SER A 192 6.01 17.17 -3.34
N LYS A 193 5.93 16.09 -4.11
CA LYS A 193 4.72 15.72 -4.82
C LYS A 193 4.53 14.21 -4.86
N ASP A 194 3.29 13.79 -4.63
CA ASP A 194 2.94 12.39 -4.73
C ASP A 194 2.83 11.95 -6.19
N ILE A 195 3.21 10.71 -6.44
CA ILE A 195 2.98 10.03 -7.70
C ILE A 195 2.55 8.59 -7.42
N ALA A 196 1.57 8.10 -8.18
CA ALA A 196 1.19 6.70 -8.15
C ALA A 196 2.06 5.93 -9.16
N VAL A 197 2.66 4.83 -8.74
CA VAL A 197 3.41 3.92 -9.62
C VAL A 197 2.63 2.63 -9.74
N GLY A 198 2.44 2.09 -10.95
CA GLY A 198 1.70 0.84 -11.12
C GLY A 198 2.20 -0.05 -12.23
N ILE A 199 1.59 -1.22 -12.32
CA ILE A 199 1.92 -2.25 -13.29
C ILE A 199 1.01 -2.08 -14.51
N GLY A 200 1.60 -1.85 -15.67
CA GLY A 200 0.86 -1.77 -16.92
C GLY A 200 -0.06 -0.54 -17.04
N PRO A 201 -0.82 -0.46 -18.14
CA PRO A 201 -1.69 0.68 -18.43
C PRO A 201 -2.94 0.71 -17.54
N ASP A 202 -3.36 -0.38 -16.91
CA ASP A 202 -4.56 -0.39 -16.04
C ASP A 202 -4.36 0.33 -14.70
N GLY A 203 -3.12 0.77 -14.44
CA GLY A 203 -2.77 1.58 -13.29
C GLY A 203 -2.86 0.83 -11.97
N ARG A 204 -2.72 -0.51 -11.99
CA ARG A 204 -2.75 -1.29 -10.76
C ARG A 204 -1.53 -0.97 -9.90
N GLU A 205 -1.80 -0.40 -8.74
CA GLU A 205 -0.81 -0.09 -7.70
C GLU A 205 -0.44 -1.32 -6.83
N ASP A 206 -1.09 -2.47 -7.10
CA ASP A 206 -0.87 -3.70 -6.35
C ASP A 206 -0.04 -4.71 -7.14
N PHE A 207 0.98 -5.25 -6.50
CA PHE A 207 1.76 -6.37 -7.01
C PHE A 207 1.09 -7.70 -6.67
N ARG A 208 0.99 -8.60 -7.66
CA ARG A 208 0.40 -9.93 -7.47
C ARG A 208 1.49 -11.00 -7.47
N PHE A 209 1.56 -11.75 -6.39
CA PHE A 209 2.55 -12.81 -6.20
C PHE A 209 1.86 -14.16 -6.00
N GLY A 210 2.16 -15.12 -6.87
CA GLY A 210 1.71 -16.50 -6.73
C GLY A 210 2.65 -17.27 -5.81
N PHE A 211 2.21 -17.53 -4.58
CA PHE A 211 2.94 -18.40 -3.66
C PHE A 211 2.50 -19.85 -3.89
N CYS A 212 3.45 -20.75 -4.10
CA CYS A 212 3.20 -22.15 -4.44
C CYS A 212 4.13 -23.04 -3.63
N VAL A 213 3.60 -24.13 -3.06
CA VAL A 213 4.37 -25.13 -2.31
C VAL A 213 4.04 -26.55 -2.78
N GLY A 214 5.05 -27.42 -2.81
CA GLY A 214 4.96 -28.81 -3.26
C GLY A 214 5.56 -29.08 -4.64
N PRO A 215 5.53 -30.36 -5.10
CA PRO A 215 6.27 -30.82 -6.28
C PRO A 215 5.78 -30.22 -7.61
N GLN A 216 4.54 -29.73 -7.65
CA GLN A 216 3.96 -29.04 -8.81
C GLN A 216 4.48 -27.61 -9.00
N CYS A 217 5.26 -27.06 -8.06
CA CYS A 217 5.73 -25.69 -8.12
C CYS A 217 7.05 -25.61 -8.88
N GLN A 218 7.12 -24.65 -9.80
CA GLN A 218 8.29 -24.44 -10.67
C GLN A 218 9.51 -23.92 -9.87
N VAL A 219 9.27 -23.32 -8.71
CA VAL A 219 10.30 -23.01 -7.72
C VAL A 219 10.49 -24.26 -6.86
N PRO A 220 11.66 -24.91 -6.86
CA PRO A 220 11.90 -26.09 -6.04
C PRO A 220 11.87 -25.68 -4.56
N VAL A 221 10.69 -25.81 -3.94
CA VAL A 221 10.50 -25.66 -2.50
C VAL A 221 11.02 -26.93 -1.84
N THR A 222 12.34 -27.14 -1.85
CA THR A 222 12.89 -28.39 -1.30
C THR A 222 13.44 -28.25 0.11
N THR A 223 13.69 -27.03 0.62
CA THR A 223 14.18 -26.83 2.01
C THR A 223 13.97 -25.44 2.62
N THR A 224 13.62 -24.41 1.84
CA THR A 224 13.62 -23.03 2.33
C THR A 224 12.27 -22.63 2.91
N VAL A 225 12.26 -22.30 4.20
CA VAL A 225 11.07 -21.84 4.95
C VAL A 225 10.56 -20.49 4.43
N CYS A 226 11.45 -19.63 3.96
CA CYS A 226 11.19 -18.28 3.48
C CYS A 226 11.59 -18.12 2.02
N ILE A 227 10.73 -17.50 1.23
CA ILE A 227 10.96 -17.24 -0.19
C ILE A 227 10.85 -15.73 -0.43
N PRO A 228 11.87 -15.07 -1.02
CA PRO A 228 11.76 -13.66 -1.37
C PRO A 228 10.68 -13.45 -2.44
N VAL A 229 9.97 -12.33 -2.35
CA VAL A 229 9.03 -11.93 -3.38
C VAL A 229 9.81 -11.53 -4.64
N VAL A 230 9.45 -12.14 -5.76
CA VAL A 230 10.06 -11.88 -7.07
C VAL A 230 9.00 -11.46 -8.09
N SER A 231 9.41 -10.66 -9.06
CA SER A 231 8.63 -10.30 -10.24
C SER A 231 9.04 -11.13 -11.45
N PRO A 232 8.26 -11.10 -12.56
CA PRO A 232 8.66 -11.74 -13.81
C PRO A 232 10.00 -11.25 -14.37
N THR A 233 10.44 -10.04 -14.01
CA THR A 233 11.71 -9.44 -14.49
C THR A 233 12.88 -9.66 -13.54
N GLY A 234 12.65 -10.25 -12.36
CA GLY A 234 13.69 -10.53 -11.38
C GLY A 234 13.26 -10.30 -9.93
N PRO A 235 14.20 -10.36 -8.97
CA PRO A 235 13.93 -10.07 -7.56
C PRO A 235 13.32 -8.68 -7.37
N MET A 236 12.32 -8.57 -6.50
CA MET A 236 11.84 -7.25 -6.08
C MET A 236 12.91 -6.57 -5.21
N PRO A 237 13.05 -5.23 -5.29
CA PRO A 237 13.97 -4.52 -4.41
C PRO A 237 13.53 -4.62 -2.95
N ASP A 238 14.44 -4.31 -2.04
CA ASP A 238 14.16 -4.25 -0.61
C ASP A 238 13.01 -3.31 -0.29
N ILE A 239 12.13 -3.72 0.62
CA ILE A 239 11.18 -2.80 1.24
C ILE A 239 11.97 -1.91 2.17
N ARG A 240 11.89 -0.58 1.97
CA ARG A 240 12.59 0.38 2.81
C ARG A 240 11.90 0.59 4.15
N ARG A 241 12.69 0.87 5.18
CA ARG A 241 12.21 1.29 6.50
C ARG A 241 11.23 2.46 6.37
N GLY A 242 10.13 2.41 7.10
CA GLY A 242 9.07 3.41 7.07
C GLY A 242 8.00 3.19 5.99
N SER A 243 8.22 2.24 5.06
CA SER A 243 7.22 1.86 4.06
C SER A 243 6.00 1.22 4.73
N GLY A 244 4.80 1.63 4.32
CA GLY A 244 3.57 0.93 4.67
C GLY A 244 3.31 -0.23 3.72
N VAL A 245 3.14 -1.43 4.24
CA VAL A 245 2.89 -2.65 3.47
C VAL A 245 1.50 -3.18 3.80
N ARG A 246 0.71 -3.48 2.77
CA ARG A 246 -0.56 -4.20 2.89
C ARG A 246 -0.49 -5.46 2.05
N ILE A 247 -0.84 -6.60 2.65
CA ILE A 247 -0.88 -7.90 1.98
C ILE A 247 -2.28 -8.48 2.15
N THR A 248 -2.88 -8.94 1.06
CA THR A 248 -4.19 -9.60 1.06
C THR A 248 -4.08 -10.93 0.34
N THR A 249 -4.62 -11.98 0.95
CA THR A 249 -4.68 -13.31 0.33
C THR A 249 -6.00 -13.50 -0.40
N ASN A 250 -6.07 -14.47 -1.31
CA ASN A 250 -7.32 -14.83 -1.99
C ASN A 250 -8.18 -15.82 -1.21
N GLY A 251 -7.91 -16.04 0.09
CA GLY A 251 -8.65 -16.98 0.95
C GLY A 251 -8.44 -18.46 0.63
N ARG A 252 -7.48 -18.81 -0.23
CA ARG A 252 -7.11 -20.21 -0.46
C ARG A 252 -6.36 -20.79 0.74
N THR A 253 -6.35 -22.11 0.81
CA THR A 253 -5.64 -22.87 1.84
C THR A 253 -4.41 -23.58 1.29
N ILE A 254 -3.52 -23.96 2.20
CA ILE A 254 -2.36 -24.81 1.98
C ILE A 254 -2.55 -26.07 2.82
N ASP A 255 -2.24 -27.23 2.24
CA ASP A 255 -2.11 -28.50 2.95
C ASP A 255 -0.69 -28.60 3.49
N TYR A 256 -0.54 -28.57 4.81
CA TYR A 256 0.73 -28.67 5.53
C TYR A 256 1.08 -30.13 5.89
N GLY A 257 0.59 -31.08 5.10
CA GLY A 257 0.79 -32.51 5.32
C GLY A 257 -0.21 -33.10 6.31
N SER A 258 -0.37 -34.43 6.26
CA SER A 258 -1.24 -35.19 7.18
C SER A 258 -2.70 -34.69 7.30
N GLY A 259 -3.20 -34.00 6.27
CA GLY A 259 -4.54 -33.42 6.24
C GLY A 259 -4.69 -32.08 6.97
N HIS A 260 -3.58 -31.43 7.32
CA HIS A 260 -3.55 -30.12 7.96
C HIS A 260 -3.75 -29.00 6.94
N VAL A 261 -5.01 -28.72 6.60
CA VAL A 261 -5.36 -27.71 5.60
C VAL A 261 -5.77 -26.40 6.27
N PHE A 262 -4.97 -25.35 6.08
CA PHE A 262 -5.19 -24.04 6.70
C PHE A 262 -5.01 -22.89 5.72
N ASP A 263 -5.68 -21.77 5.97
CA ASP A 263 -5.42 -20.51 5.27
C ASP A 263 -4.17 -19.81 5.83
N ALA A 264 -3.93 -18.56 5.42
CA ALA A 264 -2.76 -17.82 5.88
C ALA A 264 -2.72 -17.53 7.39
N SER A 265 -3.86 -17.59 8.10
CA SER A 265 -3.93 -17.43 9.56
C SER A 265 -3.35 -18.64 10.32
N GLY A 266 -3.32 -19.82 9.70
CA GLY A 266 -2.87 -21.07 10.33
C GLY A 266 -3.81 -21.63 11.39
N ASP A 267 -3.32 -22.60 12.16
CA ASP A 267 -4.12 -23.30 13.17
C ASP A 267 -4.31 -22.42 14.42
N PRO A 268 -5.56 -22.06 14.78
CA PRO A 268 -5.82 -21.21 15.95
C PRO A 268 -5.75 -21.97 17.28
N SER A 269 -5.70 -23.30 17.27
CA SER A 269 -5.98 -24.13 18.45
C SER A 269 -4.76 -24.46 19.31
N VAL A 270 -3.53 -24.27 18.81
CA VAL A 270 -2.32 -24.72 19.51
C VAL A 270 -1.20 -23.69 19.41
N LEU A 271 -0.47 -23.52 20.53
CA LEU A 271 0.83 -22.85 20.50
C LEU A 271 1.80 -23.62 19.61
N THR A 272 2.70 -22.88 18.97
CA THR A 272 3.66 -23.48 18.04
C THR A 272 4.66 -24.36 18.78
N PRO A 273 4.79 -25.65 18.41
CA PRO A 273 5.72 -26.57 19.04
C PRO A 273 7.19 -26.14 18.87
N ALA A 274 8.06 -26.66 19.74
CA ALA A 274 9.51 -26.53 19.55
C ALA A 274 9.93 -27.11 18.18
N GLY A 275 10.86 -26.44 17.50
CA GLY A 275 11.38 -26.83 16.18
C GLY A 275 10.81 -26.05 15.00
N TYR A 276 9.71 -25.33 15.18
CA TYR A 276 9.20 -24.37 14.18
C TYR A 276 10.05 -23.10 14.16
N LEU A 277 10.15 -22.46 12.99
CA LEU A 277 10.97 -21.26 12.81
C LEU A 277 10.38 -20.03 13.53
N PHE A 278 9.05 -19.90 13.57
CA PHE A 278 8.36 -18.77 14.19
C PHE A 278 7.54 -19.24 15.39
N THR A 279 8.22 -19.43 16.52
CA THR A 279 7.61 -19.95 17.76
C THR A 279 6.57 -19.02 18.38
N ASP A 280 6.58 -17.75 18.02
CA ASP A 280 5.65 -16.71 18.48
C ASP A 280 4.50 -16.43 17.47
N ARG A 281 4.37 -17.27 16.44
CA ARG A 281 3.29 -17.23 15.44
C ARG A 281 2.52 -18.53 15.48
N ARG A 282 1.31 -18.59 14.90
CA ARG A 282 0.55 -19.85 14.78
C ARG A 282 1.26 -20.84 13.87
N LYS A 283 1.19 -22.13 14.20
CA LYS A 283 1.67 -23.20 13.31
C LYS A 283 0.80 -23.23 12.05
N PHE A 284 1.37 -23.74 10.95
CA PHE A 284 0.68 -23.87 9.67
C PHE A 284 0.14 -22.54 9.13
N SER A 285 0.82 -21.43 9.45
CA SER A 285 0.45 -20.09 8.97
C SER A 285 1.42 -19.63 7.89
N LEU A 286 1.05 -18.55 7.20
CA LEU A 286 2.04 -17.72 6.52
C LEU A 286 2.64 -16.72 7.51
N VAL A 287 3.89 -16.32 7.25
CA VAL A 287 4.59 -15.26 7.96
C VAL A 287 5.25 -14.36 6.94
N TYR A 288 4.98 -13.06 7.00
CA TYR A 288 5.62 -12.06 6.17
C TYR A 288 6.85 -11.52 6.89
N ARG A 289 8.02 -11.59 6.26
CA ARG A 289 9.29 -11.19 6.87
C ARG A 289 9.95 -10.07 6.09
N ILE A 290 10.49 -9.08 6.83
CA ILE A 290 11.37 -8.02 6.32
C ILE A 290 12.56 -7.95 7.29
N GLY A 291 13.68 -8.56 6.91
CA GLY A 291 14.83 -8.70 7.80
C GLY A 291 14.47 -9.52 9.04
N SER A 292 14.53 -8.89 10.22
CA SER A 292 14.12 -9.52 11.49
C SER A 292 12.65 -9.23 11.90
N GLN A 293 11.96 -8.34 11.20
CA GLN A 293 10.53 -8.12 11.43
C GLN A 293 9.72 -9.27 10.84
N SER A 294 8.88 -9.91 11.66
CA SER A 294 7.96 -10.97 11.23
C SER A 294 6.52 -10.62 11.57
N ILE A 295 5.60 -10.79 10.63
CA ILE A 295 4.18 -10.50 10.77
C ILE A 295 3.38 -11.75 10.43
N GLN A 296 2.42 -12.14 11.27
CA GLN A 296 1.53 -13.27 10.96
C GLN A 296 0.65 -12.94 9.75
N GLY A 297 0.52 -13.90 8.84
CA GLY A 297 -0.51 -13.87 7.81
C GLY A 297 -1.90 -13.98 8.43
N GLU A 298 -2.92 -13.52 7.70
CA GLU A 298 -4.31 -13.72 8.09
C GLU A 298 -5.16 -14.09 6.86
N ALA A 299 -6.31 -14.70 7.08
CA ALA A 299 -7.31 -14.97 6.03
C ALA A 299 -7.75 -13.69 5.28
N GLY A 300 -7.60 -12.53 5.91
CA GLY A 300 -7.93 -11.21 5.35
C GLY A 300 -6.70 -10.38 4.95
N SER A 301 -6.86 -9.05 5.01
CA SER A 301 -5.75 -8.12 4.81
C SER A 301 -4.93 -7.96 6.08
N VAL A 302 -3.61 -7.99 5.94
CA VAL A 302 -2.65 -7.58 6.98
C VAL A 302 -2.00 -6.27 6.55
N SER A 303 -1.78 -5.35 7.48
CA SER A 303 -1.11 -4.07 7.20
C SER A 303 -0.13 -3.73 8.31
N PHE A 304 1.07 -3.28 7.93
CA PHE A 304 2.13 -2.95 8.86
C PHE A 304 3.09 -1.92 8.27
N ILE A 305 3.91 -1.29 9.12
CA ILE A 305 5.01 -0.43 8.70
C ILE A 305 6.31 -1.21 8.80
N ALA A 306 7.11 -1.19 7.75
CA ALA A 306 8.44 -1.79 7.74
C ALA A 306 9.36 -1.05 8.71
N ASN A 307 9.95 -1.73 9.68
CA ASN A 307 10.88 -1.12 10.64
C ASN A 307 12.35 -1.26 10.22
N GLN A 308 12.62 -2.01 9.15
CA GLN A 308 13.93 -2.32 8.58
C GLN A 308 13.88 -2.22 7.06
N THR A 309 15.05 -2.05 6.44
CA THR A 309 15.23 -2.17 4.99
C THR A 309 15.76 -3.56 4.67
N ALA A 310 14.96 -4.38 3.98
CA ALA A 310 15.31 -5.74 3.59
C ALA A 310 14.31 -6.28 2.54
N PRO A 311 14.61 -7.41 1.87
CA PRO A 311 13.65 -8.08 1.00
C PRO A 311 12.37 -8.44 1.76
N LEU A 312 11.22 -8.32 1.08
CA LEU A 312 9.98 -8.94 1.56
C LEU A 312 10.03 -10.43 1.25
N GLU A 313 9.93 -11.26 2.28
CA GLU A 313 9.87 -12.71 2.16
C GLU A 313 8.52 -13.23 2.63
N ILE A 314 8.02 -14.26 1.95
CA ILE A 314 6.87 -15.04 2.35
C ILE A 314 7.38 -16.34 2.93
N CYS A 315 7.12 -16.56 4.21
CA CYS A 315 7.56 -17.74 4.93
C CYS A 315 6.38 -18.63 5.32
N MET A 316 6.62 -19.94 5.41
CA MET A 316 5.69 -20.88 6.04
C MET A 316 6.10 -21.11 7.48
N ASN A 317 5.17 -21.07 8.42
CA ASN A 317 5.46 -21.50 9.78
C ASN A 317 5.16 -23.00 9.95
N ASP A 318 6.10 -23.83 9.51
CA ASP A 318 6.03 -25.28 9.59
C ASP A 318 7.34 -25.88 10.10
N ASN A 319 7.33 -27.16 10.47
CA ASN A 319 8.54 -27.87 10.86
C ASN A 319 9.47 -28.00 9.63
N PRO A 320 10.72 -27.51 9.69
CA PRO A 320 11.66 -27.62 8.59
C PRO A 320 11.88 -29.05 8.07
N SER A 321 11.69 -30.08 8.91
CA SER A 321 11.80 -31.48 8.51
C SER A 321 10.60 -32.01 7.73
N LEU A 322 9.48 -31.27 7.68
CA LEU A 322 8.23 -31.69 7.05
C LEU A 322 7.89 -30.89 5.79
N LEU A 323 8.56 -29.77 5.49
CA LEU A 323 8.26 -28.88 4.36
C LEU A 323 8.04 -29.56 3.00
N THR A 324 8.64 -30.74 2.78
CA THR A 324 8.51 -31.52 1.55
C THR A 324 7.12 -32.13 1.32
N ASP A 325 6.29 -32.28 2.37
CA ASP A 325 4.93 -32.82 2.23
C ASP A 325 3.86 -31.72 2.03
N ASN A 326 4.24 -30.45 2.13
CA ASN A 326 3.36 -29.30 1.92
C ASN A 326 2.89 -29.19 0.46
N ARG A 327 1.61 -28.87 0.26
CA ARG A 327 0.98 -28.74 -1.05
C ARG A 327 -0.01 -27.59 -1.10
N GLY A 328 -0.01 -26.87 -2.21
CA GLY A 328 -1.03 -25.87 -2.50
C GLY A 328 -0.46 -24.60 -3.13
N ASN A 329 -1.34 -23.62 -3.28
CA ASN A 329 -0.95 -22.29 -3.74
C ASN A 329 -1.90 -21.22 -3.20
N MET A 330 -1.37 -20.01 -3.08
CA MET A 330 -2.08 -18.83 -2.64
C MET A 330 -1.69 -17.64 -3.52
N LEU A 331 -2.67 -16.81 -3.88
CA LEU A 331 -2.39 -15.54 -4.55
C LEU A 331 -2.35 -14.44 -3.50
N LEU A 332 -1.23 -13.71 -3.46
CA LEU A 332 -1.00 -12.57 -2.59
C LEU A 332 -1.10 -11.29 -3.42
N THR A 333 -1.87 -10.33 -2.93
CA THR A 333 -1.95 -8.96 -3.45
C THR A 333 -1.22 -8.04 -2.48
N ILE A 334 -0.15 -7.41 -2.93
CA ILE A 334 0.80 -6.63 -2.12
C ILE A 334 0.78 -5.17 -2.57
N THR A 335 0.44 -4.27 -1.66
CA THR A 335 0.49 -2.82 -1.87
C THR A 335 1.62 -2.24 -1.01
N VAL A 336 2.47 -1.40 -1.59
CA VAL A 336 3.56 -0.73 -0.86
C VAL A 336 3.42 0.79 -0.99
N ASN A 337 3.27 1.47 0.14
CA ASN A 337 3.26 2.92 0.24
C ASN A 337 4.60 3.40 0.79
N GLU A 338 5.38 4.08 -0.05
CA GLU A 338 6.74 4.51 0.30
C GLU A 338 6.84 6.01 0.59
N ARG A 339 5.71 6.71 0.77
CA ARG A 339 5.71 8.16 1.07
C ARG A 339 6.51 8.52 2.33
N SER A 340 6.53 7.62 3.31
CA SER A 340 7.24 7.78 4.59
C SER A 340 8.52 6.96 4.68
N ALA A 341 8.96 6.37 3.57
CA ALA A 341 10.18 5.56 3.54
C ALA A 341 11.43 6.42 3.77
N GLN A 342 12.40 5.84 4.48
CA GLN A 342 13.72 6.40 4.80
C GLN A 342 14.81 5.57 4.13
#